data_AF-A0A2T2S694-F1
#
_entry.id   AF-A0A2T2S694-F1
#
_cell.length_a   1.000
_cell.length_b   1.000
_cell.length_c   1.000
_cell.angle_alpha   90.00
_cell.angle_beta   90.00
_cell.angle_gamma   90.00
#
_symmetry.space_group_name_H-M   'P 1'
#
loop_
_entity.id
_entity.type
_entity.pdbx_description
1 polymer ?
#
loop_
_entity_poly.entity_id
_entity_poly.type
_entity_poly.pdbx_seq_one_letter_code
_entity_poly.pdbx_strand_id
1 'polypeptide(L)'
;MASASSSDDATSSRSWRKWVAAVVLLVFFGAVMWNVINPYRGQRFEEIPHGDHVHYLPKDRNPDVPVSEFPMQKPAKDERITPDGEVVPIRNPDNGP
;
A
#
# COMPACT_ATOMS: atom_id res chain seq x y z
N MET A 1 52.66 7.11 33.99
CA MET A 1 51.19 7.00 34.00
C MET A 1 50.76 6.56 32.60
N ALA A 2 50.32 5.31 32.45
CA ALA A 2 50.03 4.72 31.15
C ALA A 2 48.57 4.95 30.75
N SER A 3 48.38 5.34 29.48
CA SER A 3 47.09 5.61 28.83
C SER A 3 46.27 4.33 28.65
N ALA A 4 45.05 4.33 29.20
CA ALA A 4 44.01 3.34 28.93
C ALA A 4 42.72 4.09 28.60
N SER A 5 42.54 4.51 27.34
CA SER A 5 41.30 5.16 26.88
C SER A 5 40.89 4.81 25.44
N SER A 6 41.65 3.98 24.70
CA SER A 6 41.33 3.70 23.29
C SER A 6 40.48 2.45 23.03
N SER A 7 40.42 1.49 23.97
CA SER A 7 39.75 0.20 23.72
C SER A 7 38.23 0.27 23.88
N ASP A 8 37.75 1.09 24.83
CA ASP A 8 36.32 1.20 25.12
C ASP A 8 35.57 2.01 24.05
N ASP A 9 36.18 3.07 23.51
CA ASP A 9 35.61 3.90 22.45
C ASP A 9 35.47 3.17 21.11
N ALA A 10 36.44 2.32 20.74
CA ALA A 10 36.40 1.57 19.49
C ALA A 10 35.27 0.52 19.48
N THR A 11 35.02 -0.10 20.64
CA THR A 11 33.97 -1.13 20.79
C THR A 11 32.58 -0.50 20.90
N SER A 12 32.47 0.61 21.64
CA SER A 12 31.26 1.43 21.79
C SER A 12 30.82 2.08 20.47
N SER A 13 31.75 2.70 19.72
CA SER A 13 31.43 3.30 18.41
C SER A 13 31.00 2.25 17.38
N ARG A 14 31.59 1.05 17.41
CA ARG A 14 31.20 -0.06 16.53
C ARG A 14 29.83 -0.63 16.91
N SER A 15 29.49 -0.72 18.19
CA SER A 15 28.18 -1.18 18.65
C SER A 15 27.09 -0.13 18.39
N TRP A 16 27.38 1.16 18.57
CA TRP A 16 26.47 2.26 18.23
C TRP A 16 26.13 2.27 16.74
N ARG A 17 27.14 2.14 15.85
CA ARG A 17 26.91 2.06 14.40
C ARG A 17 26.07 0.85 14.00
N LYS A 18 26.24 -0.29 14.67
CA LYS A 18 25.39 -1.48 14.44
C LYS A 18 23.94 -1.20 14.82
N TRP A 19 23.69 -0.54 15.95
CA TRP A 19 22.33 -0.19 16.36
C TRP A 19 21.68 0.83 15.42
N VAL A 20 22.43 1.86 14.99
CA VAL A 20 21.94 2.81 13.97
C VAL A 20 21.60 2.06 12.68
N ALA A 21 22.48 1.19 12.19
CA ALA A 21 22.20 0.38 11.00
C ALA A 21 20.97 -0.52 11.17
N ALA A 22 20.82 -1.16 12.34
CA ALA A 22 19.66 -2.00 12.65
C ALA A 22 18.36 -1.20 12.66
N VAL A 23 18.34 0.00 13.26
CA VAL A 23 17.16 0.89 13.26
C VAL A 23 16.82 1.35 11.84
N VAL A 24 17.82 1.77 11.06
CA VAL A 24 17.62 2.16 9.66
C VAL A 24 17.03 0.99 8.86
N LEU A 25 17.56 -0.21 9.04
CA LEU A 25 17.08 -1.40 8.35
C LEU A 25 15.65 -1.77 8.79
N LEU A 26 15.33 -1.64 10.07
CA LEU A 26 13.99 -1.86 10.61
C LEU A 26 12.98 -0.86 10.01
N VAL A 27 13.32 0.43 9.97
CA VAL A 27 12.48 1.47 9.36
C VAL A 27 12.28 1.23 7.87
N PHE A 28 13.37 0.93 7.16
CA PHE A 28 13.31 0.58 5.74
C PHE A 28 12.42 -0.64 5.49
N PHE A 29 12.61 -1.71 6.26
CA PHE A 29 11.80 -2.92 6.17
C PHE A 29 10.33 -2.63 6.45
N GLY A 30 10.02 -1.84 7.48
CA GLY A 30 8.66 -1.39 7.77
C GLY A 30 8.03 -0.61 6.62
N ALA A 31 8.77 0.28 5.97
CA ALA A 31 8.31 1.02 4.81
C ALA A 31 8.02 0.10 3.60
N VAL A 32 8.88 -0.90 3.35
CA VAL A 32 8.63 -1.90 2.30
C VAL A 32 7.37 -2.71 2.62
N MET A 33 7.25 -3.20 3.86
CA MET A 33 6.10 -3.99 4.29
C MET A 33 4.78 -3.21 4.18
N TRP A 34 4.81 -1.91 4.49
CA TRP A 34 3.66 -1.03 4.33
C TRP A 34 3.11 -0.99 2.89
N ASN A 35 3.99 -1.01 1.89
CA ASN A 35 3.59 -1.04 0.48
C ASN A 35 3.05 -2.41 0.06
N VAL A 36 3.61 -3.50 0.60
CA VAL A 36 3.15 -4.87 0.31
C VAL A 36 1.76 -5.13 0.89
N ILE A 37 1.49 -4.67 2.11
CA ILE A 37 0.19 -4.88 2.78
C ILE A 37 -0.89 -3.95 2.22
N ASN A 38 -0.52 -2.78 1.68
CA ASN A 38 -1.47 -1.78 1.21
C ASN A 38 -1.16 -1.29 -0.23
N PRO A 39 -1.18 -2.17 -1.23
CA PRO A 39 -0.76 -1.85 -2.60
C PRO A 39 -1.71 -0.87 -3.31
N TYR A 40 -2.99 -0.86 -2.95
CA TYR A 40 -4.02 -0.02 -3.57
C TYR A 40 -4.39 1.22 -2.73
N ARG A 41 -3.46 1.68 -1.88
CA ARG A 41 -3.69 2.84 -1.02
C ARG A 41 -3.97 4.09 -1.86
N GLY A 42 -5.05 4.81 -1.52
CA GLY A 42 -5.49 6.01 -2.26
C GLY A 42 -6.23 5.72 -3.58
N GLN A 43 -6.30 4.46 -4.02
CA GLN A 43 -7.15 4.08 -5.15
C GLN A 43 -8.59 3.86 -4.69
N ARG A 44 -9.57 4.04 -5.59
CA ARG A 44 -11.01 3.83 -5.31
C ARG A 44 -11.45 2.38 -5.49
N PHE A 45 -10.58 1.58 -6.12
CA PHE A 45 -10.81 0.19 -6.44
C PHE A 45 -9.51 -0.60 -6.25
N GLU A 46 -9.64 -1.92 -6.22
CA GLU A 46 -8.57 -2.90 -6.15
C GLU A 46 -8.55 -3.72 -7.44
N GLU A 47 -7.36 -4.11 -7.89
CA GLU A 47 -7.17 -4.97 -9.06
C GLU A 47 -7.05 -6.42 -8.59
N ILE A 48 -8.00 -7.27 -8.93
CA ILE A 48 -8.04 -8.67 -8.50
C ILE A 48 -7.88 -9.58 -9.72
N PRO A 49 -6.76 -10.34 -9.82
CA PRO A 49 -6.62 -11.40 -10.80
C PRO A 49 -7.65 -12.52 -10.54
N HIS A 50 -8.36 -12.92 -11.58
CA HIS A 50 -9.34 -14.00 -11.53
C HIS A 50 -9.27 -14.80 -12.83
N GLY A 51 -8.83 -16.05 -12.74
CA GLY A 51 -8.54 -16.86 -13.93
C GLY A 51 -7.39 -16.26 -14.75
N ASP A 52 -7.69 -15.87 -15.99
CA ASP A 52 -6.74 -15.31 -16.96
C ASP A 52 -6.85 -13.79 -17.15
N HIS A 53 -7.75 -13.12 -16.41
CA HIS A 53 -8.00 -11.69 -16.50
C HIS A 53 -8.03 -11.02 -15.11
N VAL A 54 -8.22 -9.71 -15.10
CA VAL A 54 -8.27 -8.88 -13.89
C VAL A 54 -9.63 -8.20 -13.83
N HIS A 55 -10.23 -8.19 -12.64
CA HIS A 55 -11.40 -7.38 -12.33
C HIS A 55 -11.04 -6.21 -11.43
N TYR A 56 -11.77 -5.11 -11.58
CA TYR A 56 -11.65 -3.93 -10.74
C TYR A 56 -12.79 -3.92 -9.72
N LEU A 57 -12.46 -4.04 -8.43
CA LEU A 57 -13.47 -4.13 -7.36
C LEU A 57 -13.45 -2.88 -6.50
N PRO A 58 -14.61 -2.31 -6.13
CA PRO A 58 -14.64 -1.19 -5.20
C PRO A 58 -14.34 -1.68 -3.78
N LYS A 59 -13.88 -0.76 -2.92
CA LYS A 59 -13.55 -1.07 -1.52
C LYS A 59 -14.75 -1.48 -0.68
N ASP A 60 -15.93 -1.03 -1.07
CA ASP A 60 -17.23 -1.30 -0.47
C ASP A 60 -18.02 -2.36 -1.26
N ARG A 61 -17.33 -3.33 -1.89
CA ARG A 61 -18.00 -4.39 -2.67
C ARG A 61 -19.06 -5.12 -1.85
N ASN A 62 -20.15 -5.48 -2.53
CA ASN A 62 -21.09 -6.45 -2.01
C ASN A 62 -20.44 -7.86 -2.03
N PRO A 63 -20.24 -8.53 -0.88
CA PRO A 63 -19.57 -9.83 -0.84
C PRO A 63 -20.39 -10.95 -1.49
N ASP A 64 -21.70 -10.75 -1.65
CA ASP A 64 -22.62 -11.71 -2.28
C ASP A 64 -22.56 -11.65 -3.81
N VAL A 65 -21.92 -10.60 -4.38
CA VAL A 65 -21.72 -10.46 -5.83
C VAL A 65 -20.40 -11.15 -6.22
N PRO A 66 -20.44 -12.10 -7.18
CA PRO A 66 -19.25 -12.81 -7.60
C PRO A 66 -18.26 -11.89 -8.32
N VAL A 67 -16.96 -12.17 -8.17
CA VAL A 67 -15.87 -11.37 -8.77
C VAL A 67 -16.02 -11.22 -10.29
N SER A 68 -16.57 -12.23 -10.95
CA SER A 68 -16.82 -12.25 -12.40
C SER A 68 -17.80 -11.18 -12.90
N GLU A 69 -18.64 -10.62 -12.02
CA GLU A 69 -19.61 -9.57 -12.39
C GLU A 69 -19.01 -8.16 -12.37
N PHE A 70 -17.80 -7.99 -11.83
CA PHE A 70 -17.12 -6.71 -11.80
C PHE A 70 -16.46 -6.39 -13.17
N PRO A 71 -16.21 -5.12 -13.50
CA PRO A 71 -15.66 -4.75 -14.79
C PRO A 71 -14.20 -5.19 -14.91
N MET A 72 -13.81 -5.57 -16.13
CA MET A 72 -12.42 -5.84 -16.51
C MET A 72 -11.70 -4.60 -17.08
N GLN A 73 -12.42 -3.48 -17.22
CA GLN A 73 -11.86 -2.23 -17.66
C GLN A 73 -11.69 -1.28 -16.47
N LYS A 74 -10.52 -0.65 -16.39
CA LYS A 74 -10.23 0.34 -15.36
C LYS A 74 -11.21 1.51 -15.51
N PRO A 75 -11.92 1.93 -14.44
CA PRO A 75 -12.84 3.06 -14.52
C PRO A 75 -12.05 4.36 -14.79
N ALA A 76 -12.67 5.28 -15.52
CA ALA A 76 -12.10 6.60 -15.77
C ALA A 76 -11.94 7.41 -14.47
N LYS A 77 -11.21 8.53 -14.57
CA LYS A 77 -10.92 9.40 -13.40
C LYS A 77 -12.20 9.97 -12.77
N ASP A 78 -13.21 10.18 -13.57
CA ASP A 78 -14.55 10.68 -13.23
C ASP A 78 -15.59 9.56 -13.09
N GLU A 79 -15.18 8.30 -13.07
CA GLU A 79 -16.05 7.14 -12.85
C GLU A 79 -15.72 6.41 -11.54
N ARG A 80 -16.74 5.72 -11.02
CA ARG A 80 -16.61 4.78 -9.91
C ARG A 80 -17.32 3.47 -10.23
N ILE A 81 -16.90 2.41 -9.57
CA ILE A 81 -17.56 1.11 -9.61
C ILE A 81 -18.49 1.04 -8.41
N THR A 82 -19.76 0.66 -8.60
CA THR A 82 -20.72 0.47 -7.52
C THR A 82 -20.42 -0.85 -6.79
N PRO A 83 -20.94 -1.04 -5.55
CA PRO A 83 -20.80 -2.29 -4.82
C PRO A 83 -21.18 -3.55 -5.61
N ASP A 84 -22.10 -3.42 -6.56
CA ASP A 84 -22.63 -4.50 -7.40
C ASP A 84 -21.95 -4.59 -8.80
N GLY A 85 -20.89 -3.81 -9.04
CA GLY A 85 -20.06 -3.94 -10.24
C GLY A 85 -20.40 -3.00 -11.40
N GLU A 86 -21.33 -2.06 -11.24
CA GLU A 86 -21.68 -1.10 -12.29
C GLU A 86 -20.69 0.07 -12.34
N VAL A 87 -20.24 0.46 -13.53
CA VAL A 87 -19.43 1.68 -13.71
C VAL A 87 -20.37 2.88 -13.89
N VAL A 88 -20.31 3.82 -12.95
CA VAL A 88 -21.16 5.02 -12.94
C VAL A 88 -20.30 6.29 -12.84
N PRO A 89 -20.75 7.42 -13.43
CA PRO A 89 -20.11 8.70 -13.20
C PRO A 89 -20.08 9.03 -11.71
N ILE A 90 -18.95 9.55 -11.25
CA ILE A 90 -18.87 10.22 -9.96
C ILE A 90 -19.64 11.51 -10.14
N ARG A 91 -20.83 11.60 -9.53
CA ARG A 91 -21.54 12.87 -9.43
C ARG A 91 -20.60 13.89 -8.80
N ASN A 92 -20.11 14.81 -9.61
CA ASN A 92 -19.59 16.07 -9.08
C ASN A 92 -20.78 16.78 -8.44
N PRO A 93 -20.72 17.16 -7.15
CA PRO A 93 -21.75 17.97 -6.53
C PRO A 93 -21.95 19.33 -7.23
N ASP A 94 -21.06 19.70 -8.15
CA ASP A 94 -21.07 20.98 -8.86
C ASP A 94 -21.94 20.99 -10.14
N ASN A 95 -22.48 19.85 -10.55
CA ASN A 95 -23.35 19.74 -11.74
C ASN A 95 -24.70 19.13 -11.36
N GLY A 96 -25.52 19.90 -10.64
CA GLY A 96 -26.96 19.64 -10.52
C GLY A 96 -27.73 20.35 -11.64
N PRO A 97 -28.92 19.85 -12.03
CA PRO A 97 -29.90 20.67 -12.74
C PRO A 97 -30.35 21.88 -11.91
#